data_AF-A0A1F6QNH9-F1
#
_entry.id   AF-A0A1F6QNH9-F1
#
_cell.length_a   1.000
_cell.length_b   1.000
_cell.length_c   1.000
_cell.angle_alpha   90.00
_cell.angle_beta   90.00
_cell.angle_gamma   90.00
#
_symmetry.space_group_name_H-M   'P 1'
#
loop_
_entity.id
_entity.type
_entity.pdbx_description
1 polymer ?
#
loop_
_entity_poly.entity_id
_entity_poly.type
_entity_poly.pdbx_seq_one_letter_code
_entity_poly.pdbx_strand_id
1 'polypeptide(L)'
;MNKCLFIIFLLITLSTSCCFIDPVTCAQNLSQKGKFADAIKILENEYKNQPNSIPIKSLLAQAYSDYGLALCQDTNKPPKIKYPMAKEQFAMAIALNPYLKDAKDMYEMIEKIQESFRVNNVN
;
A
#
# COMPACT_ATOMS: atom_id res chain seq x y z
N MET A 1 -68.54 18.70 -4.83
CA MET A 1 -68.11 17.75 -5.87
C MET A 1 -66.60 17.87 -6.00
N ASN A 2 -65.78 17.13 -5.24
CA ASN A 2 -65.33 15.74 -5.42
C ASN A 2 -64.51 15.47 -6.70
N LYS A 3 -63.21 15.20 -6.48
CA LYS A 3 -62.32 14.17 -7.06
C LYS A 3 -61.09 14.61 -7.87
N CYS A 4 -60.00 13.86 -7.63
CA CYS A 4 -58.65 13.84 -8.21
C CYS A 4 -57.65 14.78 -7.50
N LEU A 5 -57.00 14.46 -6.37
CA LEU A 5 -56.36 13.20 -5.95
C LEU A 5 -55.64 12.47 -7.09
N PHE A 6 -54.56 13.07 -7.60
CA PHE A 6 -53.54 12.33 -8.34
C PHE A 6 -52.47 11.86 -7.35
N ILE A 7 -52.60 10.58 -7.04
CA ILE A 7 -51.73 9.73 -6.27
C ILE A 7 -50.38 9.59 -7.01
N ILE A 8 -49.30 9.84 -6.26
CA ILE A 8 -48.09 9.01 -6.15
C ILE A 8 -47.80 8.12 -7.36
N PHE A 9 -46.72 8.41 -8.10
CA PHE A 9 -45.78 7.41 -8.65
C PHE A 9 -44.69 8.16 -9.42
N LEU A 10 -43.47 8.26 -8.87
CA LEU A 10 -42.26 7.76 -9.53
C LEU A 10 -41.02 7.95 -8.63
N LEU A 11 -40.64 6.85 -8.01
CA LEU A 11 -39.28 6.34 -7.90
C LEU A 11 -38.13 7.33 -7.62
N ILE A 12 -37.66 7.26 -6.37
CA ILE A 12 -36.34 6.71 -6.06
C ILE A 12 -35.26 7.09 -7.09
N THR A 13 -34.62 8.24 -6.89
CA THR A 13 -33.16 8.25 -6.97
C THR A 13 -32.66 8.28 -5.55
N LEU A 14 -32.36 7.08 -5.02
CA LEU A 14 -31.24 6.92 -4.10
C LEU A 14 -30.06 7.61 -4.80
N SER A 15 -29.79 8.87 -4.44
CA SER A 15 -28.47 9.41 -4.68
C SER A 15 -27.55 8.54 -3.83
N THR A 16 -26.85 7.65 -4.52
CA THR A 16 -25.73 6.87 -4.02
C THR A 16 -24.69 7.84 -3.50
N SER A 17 -24.84 8.26 -2.25
CA SER A 17 -23.79 8.86 -1.44
C SER A 17 -22.80 7.76 -1.05
N CYS A 18 -22.25 7.04 -2.04
CA CYS A 18 -20.91 6.50 -1.85
C CYS A 18 -20.03 7.73 -1.83
N CYS A 19 -19.60 8.13 -0.64
CA CYS A 19 -18.57 9.13 -0.47
C CYS A 19 -17.44 8.81 -1.46
N PHE A 20 -17.27 9.65 -2.48
CA PHE A 20 -16.13 9.60 -3.39
C PHE A 20 -14.88 10.02 -2.58
N ILE A 21 -14.43 9.13 -1.68
CA ILE A 21 -13.11 9.26 -1.09
C ILE A 21 -12.15 9.08 -2.24
N ASP A 22 -11.28 10.07 -2.47
CA ASP A 22 -10.31 9.99 -3.55
C ASP A 22 -9.40 8.75 -3.38
N PRO A 23 -8.92 8.15 -4.47
CA PRO A 23 -8.13 6.93 -4.40
C PRO A 23 -6.90 7.03 -3.50
N VAL A 24 -6.27 8.21 -3.45
CA VAL A 24 -5.06 8.44 -2.63
C VAL A 24 -5.39 8.41 -1.15
N THR A 25 -6.45 9.10 -0.71
CA THR A 25 -6.95 9.04 0.67
C THR A 25 -7.40 7.63 1.03
N CYS A 26 -8.05 6.91 0.11
CA CYS A 26 -8.43 5.51 0.31
C CYS A 26 -7.19 4.63 0.57
N ALA A 27 -6.15 4.77 -0.25
CA ALA A 27 -4.90 4.03 -0.08
C ALA A 27 -4.20 4.36 1.25
N GLN A 28 -4.11 5.62 1.63
CA GLN A 28 -3.52 6.03 2.91
C GLN A 28 -4.26 5.42 4.11
N ASN A 29 -5.60 5.42 4.08
CA ASN A 29 -6.41 4.78 5.12
C ASN A 29 -6.21 3.26 5.17
N LEU A 30 -5.98 2.60 4.04
CA LEU A 30 -5.66 1.17 3.98
C LEU A 30 -4.27 0.88 4.56
N SER A 31 -3.26 1.69 4.24
CA SER A 31 -1.91 1.57 4.84
C SER A 31 -1.94 1.72 6.36
N GLN A 32 -2.68 2.71 6.89
CA GLN A 32 -2.85 2.90 8.34
C GLN A 32 -3.52 1.69 9.03
N LYS A 33 -4.34 0.93 8.31
CA LYS A 33 -4.99 -0.30 8.78
C LYS A 33 -4.14 -1.55 8.60
N GLY A 34 -2.89 -1.41 8.12
CA GLY A 34 -2.01 -2.53 7.80
C GLY A 34 -2.39 -3.29 6.54
N LYS A 35 -3.35 -2.78 5.74
CA LYS A 35 -3.77 -3.36 4.46
C LYS A 35 -2.88 -2.87 3.32
N PHE A 36 -1.58 -3.08 3.47
CA PHE A 36 -0.58 -2.50 2.58
C PHE A 36 -0.72 -2.95 1.12
N ALA A 37 -1.02 -4.24 0.88
CA ALA A 37 -1.21 -4.75 -0.48
C ALA A 37 -2.35 -4.04 -1.23
N ASP A 38 -3.47 -3.78 -0.56
CA ASP A 38 -4.60 -3.06 -1.15
C ASP A 38 -4.24 -1.58 -1.40
N ALA A 39 -3.53 -0.95 -0.46
CA ALA A 39 -3.06 0.43 -0.60
C ALA A 39 -2.10 0.59 -1.78
N ILE A 40 -1.11 -0.30 -1.89
CA ILE A 40 -0.13 -0.34 -2.98
C ILE A 40 -0.85 -0.51 -4.31
N LYS A 41 -1.80 -1.44 -4.42
CA LYS A 41 -2.56 -1.67 -5.66
C LYS A 41 -3.27 -0.41 -6.16
N ILE A 42 -3.87 0.37 -5.25
CA ILE A 42 -4.51 1.64 -5.61
C ILE A 42 -3.47 2.67 -6.05
N LEU A 43 -2.37 2.83 -5.29
CA LEU A 43 -1.31 3.79 -5.61
C LEU A 43 -0.56 3.45 -6.90
N GLU A 44 -0.37 2.18 -7.22
CA GLU A 44 0.18 1.73 -8.51
C GLU A 44 -0.75 2.11 -9.67
N ASN A 45 -2.07 2.00 -9.48
CA ASN A 45 -3.03 2.43 -10.49
C ASN A 45 -2.98 3.95 -10.72
N GLU A 46 -2.94 4.73 -9.63
CA GLU A 46 -2.76 6.18 -9.73
C GLU A 46 -1.41 6.56 -10.36
N TYR A 47 -0.35 5.81 -10.06
CA TYR A 47 0.97 6.02 -10.66
C TYR A 47 0.98 5.76 -12.16
N LYS A 48 0.26 4.73 -12.64
CA LYS A 48 0.09 4.47 -14.07
C LYS A 48 -0.58 5.63 -14.80
N ASN A 49 -1.58 6.26 -14.16
CA ASN A 49 -2.29 7.40 -14.73
C ASN A 49 -1.45 8.69 -14.66
N GLN A 50 -0.61 8.83 -13.63
CA GLN A 50 0.16 10.05 -13.36
C GLN A 50 1.63 9.72 -13.02
N PRO A 51 2.41 9.18 -13.97
CA PRO A 51 3.74 8.63 -13.69
C PRO A 51 4.79 9.69 -13.33
N ASN A 52 4.49 10.97 -13.56
CA ASN A 52 5.38 12.08 -13.19
C ASN A 52 4.94 12.80 -11.91
N SER A 53 3.86 12.35 -11.27
CA SER A 53 3.36 12.93 -10.03
C SER A 53 4.30 12.58 -8.87
N ILE A 54 5.06 13.57 -8.40
CA ILE A 54 5.93 13.45 -7.23
C ILE A 54 5.14 12.99 -5.99
N PRO A 55 3.95 13.56 -5.68
CA PRO A 55 3.15 13.08 -4.56
C PRO A 55 2.80 11.59 -4.64
N ILE A 56 2.40 11.09 -5.81
CA ILE A 56 2.04 9.67 -5.98
C ILE A 56 3.26 8.77 -5.84
N LYS A 57 4.41 9.14 -6.45
CA LYS A 57 5.67 8.41 -6.27
C LYS A 57 6.06 8.31 -4.80
N SER A 58 6.00 9.42 -4.07
CA SER A 58 6.36 9.47 -2.66
C SER A 58 5.44 8.61 -1.80
N LEU A 59 4.13 8.66 -2.04
CA LEU A 59 3.17 7.85 -1.29
C LEU A 59 3.29 6.36 -1.61
N LEU A 60 3.51 6.00 -2.88
CA LEU A 60 3.72 4.62 -3.28
C LEU A 60 5.03 4.08 -2.68
N ALA A 61 6.11 4.86 -2.71
CA ALA A 61 7.37 4.50 -2.06
C ALA A 61 7.20 4.27 -0.55
N GLN A 62 6.48 5.17 0.14
CA GLN A 62 6.21 5.01 1.56
C GLN A 62 5.37 3.75 1.85
N ALA A 63 4.33 3.48 1.06
CA ALA A 63 3.49 2.30 1.24
C ALA A 63 4.29 0.99 1.08
N TYR A 64 5.22 0.92 0.12
CA TYR A 64 6.15 -0.19 0.00
C TYR A 64 7.08 -0.30 1.22
N SER A 65 7.65 0.81 1.69
CA SER A 65 8.51 0.82 2.87
C SER A 65 7.78 0.32 4.13
N ASP A 66 6.57 0.80 4.38
CA ASP A 66 5.74 0.39 5.51
C ASP A 66 5.38 -1.10 5.42
N TYR A 67 5.11 -1.60 4.21
CA TYR A 67 4.87 -3.03 4.01
C TYR A 67 6.11 -3.87 4.32
N GLY A 68 7.28 -3.44 3.85
CA GLY A 68 8.56 -4.08 4.17
C GLY A 68 8.79 -4.15 5.69
N LEU A 69 8.52 -3.05 6.40
CA LEU A 69 8.63 -3.01 7.86
C LEU A 69 7.65 -3.98 8.54
N ALA A 70 6.40 -4.01 8.11
CA ALA A 70 5.39 -4.93 8.65
C ALA A 70 5.78 -6.39 8.43
N LEU A 71 6.36 -6.72 7.27
CA LEU A 71 6.89 -8.05 6.99
C LEU A 71 8.04 -8.41 7.93
N CYS A 72 8.97 -7.49 8.20
CA CYS A 72 10.05 -7.70 9.17
C CYS A 72 9.51 -8.00 10.58
N GLN A 73 8.45 -7.31 10.98
CA GLN A 73 7.83 -7.43 12.31
C GLN A 73 6.92 -8.66 12.46
N ASP A 74 6.53 -9.33 11.37
CA ASP A 74 5.67 -10.52 11.42
C ASP A 74 6.37 -11.67 12.18
N THR A 75 5.85 -12.00 13.36
CA THR A 75 6.36 -13.07 14.22
C THR A 75 5.91 -14.46 13.78
N ASN A 76 4.92 -14.56 12.89
CA ASN A 76 4.38 -15.83 12.42
C ASN A 76 5.18 -16.42 11.26
N LYS A 77 6.07 -15.63 10.64
CA LYS A 77 6.91 -16.06 9.52
C LYS A 77 8.37 -16.18 9.94
N PRO A 78 9.05 -17.29 9.62
CA PRO A 78 10.46 -17.43 9.94
C PRO A 78 11.31 -16.45 9.11
N PRO A 79 12.50 -16.05 9.62
CA PRO A 79 13.43 -15.14 8.94
C PRO A 79 13.68 -15.44 7.45
N LYS A 80 13.87 -16.73 7.11
CA LYS A 80 14.14 -17.18 5.73
C LYS A 80 13.02 -16.86 4.74
N ILE A 81 11.80 -16.60 5.21
CA ILE A 81 10.64 -16.29 4.38
C ILE A 81 10.34 -14.79 4.40
N LYS A 82 10.27 -14.18 5.58
CA LYS A 82 9.84 -12.77 5.69
C LYS A 82 10.88 -11.77 5.18
N TYR A 83 12.18 -12.03 5.37
CA TYR A 83 13.20 -11.07 4.98
C TYR A 83 13.37 -10.92 3.46
N PRO A 84 13.36 -11.99 2.63
CA PRO A 84 13.29 -11.84 1.18
C PRO A 84 12.11 -10.97 0.72
N MET A 85 10.90 -11.25 1.23
CA MET A 85 9.71 -10.48 0.87
C MET A 85 9.86 -9.00 1.27
N ALA A 86 10.34 -8.73 2.49
CA ALA A 86 10.56 -7.36 2.97
C ALA A 86 11.59 -6.62 2.12
N LYS A 87 12.68 -7.29 1.75
CA LYS A 87 13.75 -6.74 0.90
C LYS A 87 13.22 -6.29 -0.46
N GLU A 88 12.34 -7.07 -1.07
CA GLU A 88 11.68 -6.70 -2.34
C GLU A 88 10.85 -5.42 -2.19
N GLN A 89 10.09 -5.27 -1.10
CA GLN A 89 9.31 -4.06 -0.86
C GLN A 89 10.21 -2.84 -0.68
N PHE A 90 11.29 -2.95 0.10
CA PHE A 90 12.25 -1.84 0.25
C PHE A 90 12.94 -1.49 -1.07
N ALA A 91 13.24 -2.46 -1.93
CA ALA A 91 13.80 -2.21 -3.25
C ALA A 91 12.85 -1.36 -4.12
N MET A 92 11.55 -1.69 -4.12
CA MET A 92 10.54 -0.90 -4.83
C MET A 92 10.42 0.52 -4.27
N ALA A 93 10.48 0.67 -2.95
CA ALA A 93 10.46 1.98 -2.29
C ALA A 93 11.66 2.85 -2.73
N ILE A 94 12.87 2.29 -2.74
CA ILE A 94 14.10 2.98 -3.16
C ILE A 94 14.06 3.34 -4.64
N ALA A 95 13.53 2.45 -5.49
CA ALA A 95 13.41 2.70 -6.92
C ALA A 95 12.51 3.90 -7.24
N LEU A 96 11.46 4.11 -6.46
CA LEU A 96 10.53 5.24 -6.61
C LEU A 96 11.04 6.50 -5.93
N ASN A 97 11.66 6.37 -4.76
CA ASN A 97 12.24 7.47 -3.99
C ASN A 97 13.61 7.07 -3.40
N PRO A 98 14.71 7.37 -4.10
CA PRO A 98 16.07 7.02 -3.65
C PRO A 98 16.50 7.72 -2.35
N TYR A 99 15.80 8.76 -1.92
CA TYR A 99 16.10 9.52 -0.71
C TYR A 99 15.39 8.99 0.54
N LEU A 100 14.64 7.89 0.42
CA LEU A 100 13.94 7.26 1.54
C LEU A 100 14.94 6.46 2.40
N LYS A 101 15.66 7.18 3.28
CA LYS A 101 16.76 6.64 4.09
C LYS A 101 16.38 5.39 4.87
N ASP A 102 15.19 5.38 5.49
CA ASP A 102 14.73 4.25 6.30
C ASP A 102 14.59 2.96 5.46
N ALA A 103 14.07 3.06 4.23
CA ALA A 103 13.98 1.91 3.33
C ALA A 103 15.37 1.39 2.93
N LYS A 104 16.32 2.30 2.69
CA LYS A 104 17.71 1.93 2.37
C LYS A 104 18.40 1.22 3.55
N ASP A 105 18.29 1.79 4.74
CA ASP A 105 18.88 1.21 5.96
C ASP A 105 18.30 -0.18 6.24
N MET A 106 16.98 -0.36 6.06
CA MET A 106 16.33 -1.66 6.25
C MET A 106 16.70 -2.68 5.17
N TYR A 107 16.82 -2.26 3.91
CA TYR A 107 17.32 -3.11 2.83
C TYR A 107 18.72 -3.65 3.16
N GLU A 108 19.66 -2.77 3.51
CA GLU A 108 21.04 -3.13 3.86
C GLU A 108 21.12 -4.01 5.12
N MET A 109 20.28 -3.75 6.12
CA MET A 109 20.17 -4.60 7.30
C MET A 109 19.77 -6.03 6.92
N ILE A 110 18.76 -6.19 6.05
CA ILE A 110 18.32 -7.50 5.59
C ILE A 110 19.44 -8.22 4.82
N GLU A 111 20.19 -7.51 3.97
CA GLU A 111 21.32 -8.13 3.25
C GLU A 111 22.34 -8.72 4.22
N LYS A 112 22.70 -7.98 5.28
CA LYS A 112 23.63 -8.46 6.32
C LYS A 112 23.10 -9.70 7.04
N ILE A 113 21.80 -9.73 7.35
CA ILE A 113 21.16 -10.88 7.99
C ILE A 113 21.23 -12.10 7.06
N GLN A 114 20.84 -11.94 5.80
CA GLN A 114 20.82 -13.03 4.83
C GLN A 114 22.23 -13.59 4.57
N GLU A 115 23.23 -12.72 4.48
CA GLU A 115 24.63 -13.12 4.32
C GLU A 115 25.14 -13.89 5.54
N SER A 116 24.78 -13.48 6.75
CA SER A 116 25.14 -14.21 7.98
C SER A 116 24.61 -15.65 7.98
N PHE A 117 23.40 -15.87 7.45
CA PHE A 117 22.86 -17.22 7.29
C PHE A 117 23.60 -18.01 6.22
N ARG A 118 24.01 -17.39 5.11
CA ARG A 118 24.77 -18.07 4.05
C ARG A 118 26.09 -18.61 4.59
N VAL A 119 26.86 -17.78 5.30
CA VAL A 119 28.17 -18.17 5.86
C VAL A 119 28.03 -19.29 6.90
N ASN A 120 27.02 -19.21 7.77
CA ASN A 120 26.80 -20.21 8.83
C ASN A 120 26.29 -21.57 8.32
N ASN A 121 25.80 -21.69 7.08
CA ASN A 121 25.35 -22.96 6.49
C ASN A 121 26.42 -23.62 5.58
N VAL A 122 27.60 -23.01 5.44
CA VAL A 122 28.72 -23.50 4.62
C VAL A 122 29.89 -24.02 5.47
N ASN A 123 29.88 -23.73 6.78
CA ASN A 123 30.81 -24.26 7.79
C ASN A 123 30.17 -25.38 8.61
#